data_AF-A0AA96XLA4-F1
#
_entry.id   AF-A0AA96XLA4-F1
#
_cell.length_a   1.000
_cell.length_b   1.000
_cell.length_c   1.000
_cell.angle_alpha   90.00
_cell.angle_beta   90.00
_cell.angle_gamma   90.00
#
_symmetry.space_group_name_H-M   'P 1'
#
loop_
_entity.id
_entity.type
_entity.pdbx_description
1 polymer ?
#
loop_
_entity_poly.entity_id
_entity_poly.type
_entity_poly.pdbx_seq_one_letter_code
_entity_poly.pdbx_strand_id
1 'polypeptide(L)'
;MSTDAPIVAAPPDAFQKRLDGLLIVALVVWGLAQLAPHLAHPAIYIWDEAMHQAAARGTHDTFFTPHIYKDPVFPADPRHWWAAHVWMHKPTGPFWFGALMMHVVGVTPLALRLASLLGHLAAAVSIYLIARRPAGRFWAVLGAAGFLAMPFGWQLVQGRIFGDVTDCTLTGCNAIAVALLFHATRQDSWRWGLAAGAAVGLGFLCKTGLALTPLGIAATLWALSRLRFCPGPRFSTVVAMVGMAVLLAAPWSFYSAWRWPELHDLEARVTRAHLFADPTVDVGPWHRPVDALLNEVNTQSLAPLPAVLPLLAFVWLLVRAVRRRELEVVGLALWVGATWLVLSLSVVKVPAIAWGRCPPSWQRWPSRARMPDAIPRSRRRSWRRSPRRGSSSTCRCSVMSAPCSPRCWCRRAPGPGSPRDWSWPPRRRCSPRSCAGACRGSCPGRPRGWGSWPRACSRGCWPSPSQWRRQTTRPGIWTTCTSPTPARWGARSTSRRRRAVSSSSRRTRTCPTPWST
;
A
#
# COMPACT_ATOMS: atom_id res chain seq x y z
N MET A 1 -59.57 6.62 20.61
CA MET A 1 -58.28 5.90 20.54
C MET A 1 -57.66 6.24 19.20
N SER A 2 -56.39 6.68 19.14
CA SER A 2 -55.70 6.88 17.85
C SER A 2 -55.00 5.58 17.45
N THR A 3 -55.33 5.04 16.29
CA THR A 3 -54.70 3.84 15.73
C THR A 3 -53.55 4.25 14.82
N ASP A 4 -52.48 4.74 15.44
CA ASP A 4 -51.23 5.13 14.77
C ASP A 4 -50.53 3.88 14.22
N ALA A 5 -50.93 3.47 13.01
CA ALA A 5 -50.39 2.30 12.34
C ALA A 5 -48.87 2.46 12.13
N PRO A 6 -48.04 1.48 12.51
CA PRO A 6 -46.59 1.61 12.43
C PRO A 6 -46.16 1.74 10.96
N ILE A 7 -45.46 2.84 10.65
CA ILE A 7 -44.91 3.07 9.31
C ILE A 7 -43.78 2.06 9.09
N VAL A 8 -44.12 0.94 8.46
CA VAL A 8 -43.15 -0.10 8.06
C VAL A 8 -42.17 0.53 7.08
N ALA A 9 -40.91 0.68 7.52
CA ALA A 9 -39.86 1.24 6.68
C ALA A 9 -39.67 0.37 5.44
N ALA A 10 -39.89 0.95 4.25
CA ALA A 10 -39.83 0.22 2.99
C ALA A 10 -38.46 -0.48 2.84
N PRO A 11 -38.42 -1.74 2.37
CA PRO A 11 -37.17 -2.46 2.22
C PRO A 11 -36.25 -1.72 1.25
N PRO A 12 -34.92 -1.67 1.51
CA PRO A 12 -33.97 -0.92 0.69
C PRO A 12 -34.06 -1.42 -0.75
N ASP A 13 -34.50 -0.54 -1.66
CA ASP A 13 -35.20 -0.99 -2.86
C ASP A 13 -34.31 -1.85 -3.78
N ALA A 14 -34.96 -2.75 -4.51
CA ALA A 14 -34.25 -3.71 -5.36
C ALA A 14 -33.46 -3.03 -6.49
N PHE A 15 -33.87 -1.84 -6.93
CA PHE A 15 -33.17 -1.02 -7.90
C PHE A 15 -31.92 -0.36 -7.30
N GLN A 16 -31.90 0.08 -6.03
CA GLN A 16 -30.68 0.50 -5.33
C GLN A 16 -29.63 -0.63 -5.33
N LYS A 17 -30.05 -1.87 -5.03
CA LYS A 17 -29.16 -3.04 -5.00
C LYS A 17 -28.62 -3.37 -6.40
N ARG A 18 -29.45 -3.28 -7.44
CA ARG A 18 -29.03 -3.43 -8.84
C ARG A 18 -28.06 -2.33 -9.27
N LEU A 19 -28.35 -1.07 -8.93
CA LEU A 19 -27.48 0.08 -9.18
C LEU A 19 -26.14 -0.06 -8.46
N ASP A 20 -26.12 -0.50 -7.20
CA ASP A 20 -24.89 -0.79 -6.45
C ASP A 20 -24.05 -1.86 -7.18
N GLY A 21 -24.67 -2.93 -7.68
CA GLY A 21 -23.99 -3.96 -8.47
C GLY A 21 -23.42 -3.43 -9.79
N LEU A 22 -24.21 -2.66 -10.55
CA LEU A 22 -23.77 -2.04 -11.81
C LEU A 22 -22.61 -1.06 -11.59
N LEU A 23 -22.62 -0.27 -10.51
CA LEU A 23 -21.52 0.63 -10.17
C LEU A 23 -20.25 -0.12 -9.73
N ILE A 24 -20.39 -1.27 -9.06
CA ILE A 24 -19.25 -2.15 -8.74
C ILE A 24 -18.65 -2.76 -10.02
N VAL A 25 -19.48 -3.25 -10.94
CA VAL A 25 -19.02 -3.77 -12.24
C VAL A 25 -18.33 -2.66 -13.05
N ALA A 26 -18.89 -1.45 -13.11
CA ALA A 26 -18.27 -0.31 -13.77
C ALA A 26 -16.91 0.08 -13.15
N LEU A 27 -16.78 0.03 -11.82
CA LEU A 27 -15.51 0.27 -11.13
C LEU A 27 -14.46 -0.83 -11.40
N VAL A 28 -14.88 -2.09 -11.50
CA VAL A 28 -13.98 -3.20 -11.88
C VAL A 28 -13.53 -3.05 -13.33
N VAL A 29 -14.43 -2.74 -14.27
CA VAL A 29 -14.08 -2.50 -15.68
C VAL A 29 -13.17 -1.29 -15.83
N TRP A 30 -13.42 -0.20 -15.09
CA TRP A 30 -12.52 0.96 -15.03
C TRP A 30 -11.14 0.59 -14.50
N GLY A 31 -11.06 -0.14 -13.38
CA GLY A 31 -9.80 -0.57 -12.81
C GLY A 31 -9.00 -1.50 -13.73
N LEU A 32 -9.68 -2.41 -14.44
CA LEU A 32 -9.06 -3.24 -15.48
C LEU A 32 -8.52 -2.39 -16.64
N ALA A 33 -9.31 -1.44 -17.15
CA ALA A 33 -8.90 -0.54 -18.23
C ALA A 33 -7.69 0.34 -17.86
N GLN A 34 -7.59 0.78 -16.60
CA GLN A 34 -6.49 1.61 -16.11
C GLN A 34 -5.22 0.80 -15.76
N LEU A 35 -5.37 -0.41 -15.19
CA LEU A 35 -4.27 -1.11 -14.52
C LEU A 35 -3.75 -2.35 -15.27
N ALA A 36 -4.60 -3.02 -16.08
CA ALA A 36 -4.23 -4.22 -16.83
C ALA A 36 -3.45 -4.00 -18.16
N PRO A 37 -3.47 -2.82 -18.83
CA PRO A 37 -2.66 -2.61 -20.03
C PRO A 37 -1.17 -2.89 -19.78
N HIS A 38 -0.56 -3.66 -20.68
CA HIS A 38 0.85 -4.09 -20.61
C HIS A 38 1.27 -4.88 -19.36
N LEU A 39 0.36 -5.33 -18.49
CA LEU A 39 0.70 -6.00 -17.22
C LEU A 39 1.64 -7.21 -17.38
N ALA A 40 1.57 -7.91 -18.50
CA ALA A 40 2.43 -9.04 -18.87
C ALA A 40 3.83 -8.65 -19.43
N HIS A 41 4.27 -7.39 -19.29
CA HIS A 41 5.55 -6.93 -19.86
C HIS A 41 6.75 -7.73 -19.30
N PRO A 42 7.74 -8.12 -20.12
CA PRO A 42 8.83 -9.02 -19.70
C PRO A 42 9.90 -8.32 -18.85
N ALA A 43 9.89 -6.99 -18.77
CA ALA A 43 10.81 -6.26 -17.90
C ALA A 43 10.41 -6.52 -16.43
N ILE A 44 11.39 -6.91 -15.63
CA ILE A 44 11.27 -7.04 -14.18
C ILE A 44 12.09 -5.89 -13.56
N TYR A 45 11.52 -5.16 -12.62
CA TYR A 45 12.25 -4.08 -11.95
C TYR A 45 13.10 -4.62 -10.79
N ILE A 46 14.25 -3.99 -10.56
CA ILE A 46 15.21 -4.40 -9.52
C ILE A 46 14.67 -4.12 -8.11
N TRP A 47 15.20 -4.86 -7.13
CA TRP A 47 14.66 -4.98 -5.77
C TRP A 47 13.31 -5.70 -5.77
N ASP A 48 12.31 -5.21 -5.03
CA ASP A 48 11.07 -5.90 -4.65
C ASP A 48 10.51 -6.87 -5.68
N GLU A 49 10.19 -6.43 -6.90
CA GLU A 49 9.55 -7.32 -7.88
C GLU A 49 10.42 -8.55 -8.21
N ALA A 50 11.71 -8.37 -8.50
CA ALA A 50 12.60 -9.50 -8.78
C ALA A 50 12.64 -10.50 -7.61
N MET A 51 12.61 -10.00 -6.37
CA MET A 51 12.72 -10.81 -5.16
C MET A 51 11.40 -11.52 -4.82
N HIS A 52 10.27 -10.84 -4.99
CA HIS A 52 8.94 -11.40 -4.79
C HIS A 52 8.55 -12.39 -5.90
N GLN A 53 8.97 -12.17 -7.15
CA GLN A 53 8.82 -13.15 -8.24
C GLN A 53 9.65 -14.41 -7.96
N ALA A 54 10.89 -14.26 -7.48
CA ALA A 54 11.74 -15.39 -7.10
C ALA A 54 11.17 -16.16 -5.89
N ALA A 55 10.78 -15.47 -4.82
CA ALA A 55 10.15 -16.09 -3.65
C ALA A 55 8.81 -16.77 -3.99
N ALA A 56 7.99 -16.18 -4.88
CA ALA A 56 6.78 -16.81 -5.41
C ALA A 56 7.10 -18.06 -6.26
N ARG A 57 8.18 -18.04 -7.05
CA ARG A 57 8.61 -19.23 -7.81
C ARG A 57 9.13 -20.35 -6.89
N GLY A 58 9.90 -20.02 -5.84
CA GLY A 58 10.30 -21.00 -4.83
C GLY A 58 9.13 -21.54 -4.01
N THR A 59 8.11 -20.71 -3.78
CA THR A 59 6.84 -21.13 -3.16
C THR A 59 6.02 -22.02 -4.10
N HIS A 60 6.05 -21.78 -5.41
CA HIS A 60 5.43 -22.67 -6.41
C HIS A 60 6.12 -24.04 -6.48
N ASP A 61 7.45 -24.07 -6.38
CA ASP A 61 8.23 -25.32 -6.46
C ASP A 61 8.28 -26.08 -5.13
N THR A 62 8.23 -25.37 -3.99
CA THR A 62 8.17 -25.93 -2.63
C THR A 62 7.25 -25.09 -1.73
N PHE A 63 5.97 -25.47 -1.65
CA PHE A 63 4.88 -24.68 -1.03
C PHE A 63 5.13 -24.15 0.40
N PHE A 64 5.82 -24.94 1.23
CA PHE A 64 6.14 -24.57 2.62
C PHE A 64 7.54 -23.98 2.80
N THR A 65 8.32 -23.79 1.73
CA THR A 65 9.69 -23.28 1.74
C THR A 65 9.84 -22.15 0.73
N PRO A 66 9.43 -20.91 1.05
CA PRO A 66 9.66 -19.75 0.20
C PRO A 66 11.18 -19.55 0.04
N HIS A 67 11.71 -19.72 -1.17
CA HIS A 67 13.14 -19.58 -1.44
C HIS A 67 13.41 -18.70 -2.66
N ILE A 68 14.50 -17.94 -2.65
CA ILE A 68 14.97 -17.21 -3.84
C ILE A 68 15.94 -18.08 -4.65
N TYR A 69 16.88 -18.74 -3.96
CA TYR A 69 17.81 -19.67 -4.56
C TYR A 69 17.49 -21.08 -4.05
N LYS A 70 17.03 -21.97 -4.94
CA LYS A 70 16.75 -23.37 -4.58
C LYS A 70 18.02 -24.08 -4.12
N ASP A 71 19.04 -24.01 -4.97
CA ASP A 71 20.33 -24.68 -4.81
C ASP A 71 21.43 -23.59 -4.80
N PRO A 72 21.71 -22.95 -3.65
CA PRO A 72 22.61 -21.80 -3.58
C PRO A 72 24.08 -22.21 -3.75
N VAL A 73 24.76 -21.60 -4.72
CA VAL A 73 26.18 -21.90 -5.08
C VAL A 73 27.17 -21.52 -3.97
N PHE A 74 26.79 -20.57 -3.11
CA PHE A 74 27.57 -20.14 -1.95
C PHE A 74 26.70 -20.21 -0.68
N PRO A 75 27.29 -20.39 0.51
CA PRO A 75 26.54 -20.31 1.77
C PRO A 75 25.78 -18.99 1.90
N ALA A 76 24.45 -19.06 1.98
CA ALA A 76 23.59 -17.90 2.10
C ALA A 76 23.61 -17.36 3.54
N ASP A 77 24.08 -16.13 3.74
CA ASP A 77 23.97 -15.44 5.03
C ASP A 77 22.53 -14.94 5.25
N PRO A 78 21.78 -15.45 6.25
CA PRO A 78 20.40 -15.03 6.51
C PRO A 78 20.27 -13.55 6.89
N ARG A 79 21.36 -12.88 7.29
CA ARG A 79 21.36 -11.43 7.56
C ARG A 79 21.19 -10.59 6.29
N HIS A 80 21.59 -11.15 5.15
CA HIS A 80 21.45 -10.53 3.84
C HIS A 80 20.15 -11.02 3.21
N TRP A 81 19.03 -10.37 3.52
CA TRP A 81 17.69 -10.72 3.03
C TRP A 81 17.59 -10.88 1.50
N TRP A 82 18.49 -10.24 0.74
CA TRP A 82 18.54 -10.34 -0.72
C TRP A 82 19.41 -11.50 -1.25
N ALA A 83 20.22 -12.13 -0.39
CA ALA A 83 21.05 -13.30 -0.70
C ALA A 83 20.55 -14.58 0.00
N ALA A 84 19.50 -14.48 0.82
CA ALA A 84 18.98 -15.58 1.64
C ALA A 84 18.45 -16.75 0.79
N HIS A 85 18.76 -17.97 1.22
CA HIS A 85 18.22 -19.21 0.63
C HIS A 85 16.71 -19.28 0.86
N VAL A 86 16.29 -19.42 2.12
CA VAL A 86 14.89 -19.26 2.56
C VAL A 86 14.59 -17.80 2.79
N TRP A 87 13.46 -17.32 2.29
CA TRP A 87 13.10 -15.91 2.24
C TRP A 87 11.88 -15.61 3.10
N MET A 88 12.12 -14.96 4.25
CA MET A 88 11.08 -14.61 5.23
C MET A 88 10.95 -13.09 5.46
N HIS A 89 11.66 -12.28 4.67
CA HIS A 89 11.71 -10.83 4.81
C HIS A 89 10.36 -10.13 4.61
N LYS A 90 9.39 -10.80 3.97
CA LYS A 90 7.97 -10.47 4.08
C LYS A 90 7.19 -11.78 4.33
N PRO A 91 6.03 -11.75 5.01
CA PRO A 91 5.15 -12.90 5.16
C PRO A 91 4.72 -13.55 3.83
N THR A 92 4.32 -14.82 3.86
CA THR A 92 4.19 -15.68 2.66
C THR A 92 2.93 -15.52 1.81
N GLY A 93 1.89 -14.86 2.30
CA GLY A 93 0.61 -14.68 1.60
C GLY A 93 0.74 -14.16 0.15
N PRO A 94 1.58 -13.15 -0.17
CA PRO A 94 1.75 -12.66 -1.53
C PRO A 94 2.45 -13.68 -2.44
N PHE A 95 3.26 -14.59 -1.87
CA PHE A 95 3.97 -15.64 -2.60
C PHE A 95 3.08 -16.88 -2.77
N TRP A 96 2.19 -17.17 -1.84
CA TRP A 96 1.10 -18.13 -2.04
C TRP A 96 0.11 -17.64 -3.12
N PHE A 97 -0.26 -16.36 -3.14
CA PHE A 97 -1.05 -15.78 -4.23
C PHE A 97 -0.28 -15.81 -5.56
N GLY A 98 1.01 -15.46 -5.55
CA GLY A 98 1.89 -15.54 -6.72
C GLY A 98 2.00 -16.95 -7.29
N ALA A 99 2.29 -17.95 -6.45
CA ALA A 99 2.36 -19.36 -6.81
C ALA A 99 1.04 -19.90 -7.35
N LEU A 100 -0.09 -19.55 -6.71
CA LEU A 100 -1.42 -19.89 -7.21
C LEU A 100 -1.67 -19.30 -8.60
N MET A 101 -1.30 -18.04 -8.85
CA MET A 101 -1.38 -17.45 -10.18
C MET A 101 -0.41 -18.12 -11.17
N MET A 102 0.78 -18.56 -10.75
CA MET A 102 1.71 -19.31 -11.60
C MET A 102 1.13 -20.68 -12.04
N HIS A 103 0.33 -21.34 -11.21
CA HIS A 103 -0.43 -22.53 -11.62
C HIS A 103 -1.56 -22.22 -12.62
N VAL A 104 -2.14 -21.02 -12.58
CA VAL A 104 -3.29 -20.63 -13.43
C VAL A 104 -2.89 -20.02 -14.78
N VAL A 105 -1.86 -19.17 -14.82
CA VAL A 105 -1.40 -18.47 -16.05
C VAL A 105 0.03 -18.82 -16.47
N GLY A 106 0.64 -19.82 -15.82
CA GLY A 106 2.03 -20.20 -16.04
C GLY A 106 3.03 -19.28 -15.34
N VAL A 107 4.27 -19.76 -15.19
CA VAL A 107 5.36 -19.00 -14.57
C VAL A 107 5.80 -17.85 -15.50
N THR A 108 5.23 -16.68 -15.27
CA THR A 108 5.43 -15.46 -16.05
C THR A 108 5.37 -14.23 -15.13
N PRO A 109 5.96 -13.07 -15.50
CA PRO A 109 5.85 -11.85 -14.69
C PRO A 109 4.41 -11.41 -14.42
N LEU A 110 3.47 -11.78 -15.30
CA LEU A 110 2.05 -11.54 -15.16
C LEU A 110 1.46 -12.18 -13.88
N ALA A 111 1.93 -13.36 -13.47
CA ALA A 111 1.32 -14.13 -12.38
C ALA A 111 1.28 -13.34 -11.06
N LEU A 112 2.41 -12.81 -10.61
CA LEU A 112 2.47 -12.01 -9.38
C LEU A 112 1.68 -10.70 -9.51
N ARG A 113 1.75 -10.05 -10.69
CA ARG A 113 1.06 -8.79 -10.98
C ARG A 113 -0.47 -8.94 -11.03
N LEU A 114 -1.00 -10.12 -11.35
CA LEU A 114 -2.44 -10.41 -11.20
C LEU A 114 -2.88 -10.37 -9.74
N ALA A 115 -2.08 -10.88 -8.80
CA ALA A 115 -2.36 -10.73 -7.37
C ALA A 115 -2.33 -9.25 -6.94
N SER A 116 -1.39 -8.45 -7.47
CA SER A 116 -1.33 -7.00 -7.25
C SER A 116 -2.57 -6.27 -7.78
N LEU A 117 -3.01 -6.61 -9.00
CA LEU A 117 -4.22 -6.07 -9.63
C LEU A 117 -5.48 -6.43 -8.82
N LEU A 118 -5.64 -7.69 -8.42
CA LEU A 118 -6.79 -8.15 -7.62
C LEU A 118 -6.86 -7.42 -6.27
N GLY A 119 -5.72 -7.20 -5.60
CA GLY A 119 -5.65 -6.40 -4.38
C GLY A 119 -6.15 -4.96 -4.56
N HIS A 120 -5.77 -4.31 -5.67
CA HIS A 120 -6.25 -2.96 -6.02
C HIS A 120 -7.73 -2.91 -6.36
N LEU A 121 -8.25 -3.86 -7.14
CA LEU A 121 -9.67 -3.93 -7.47
C LEU A 121 -10.53 -4.19 -6.21
N ALA A 122 -10.08 -5.09 -5.34
CA ALA A 122 -10.70 -5.35 -4.03
C ALA A 122 -10.72 -4.10 -3.13
N ALA A 123 -9.62 -3.33 -3.12
CA ALA A 123 -9.55 -2.08 -2.39
C ALA A 123 -10.54 -1.04 -2.93
N ALA A 124 -10.61 -0.83 -4.24
CA ALA A 124 -11.50 0.14 -4.87
C ALA A 124 -12.99 -0.19 -4.66
N VAL A 125 -13.37 -1.46 -4.78
CA VAL A 125 -14.75 -1.92 -4.49
C VAL A 125 -15.08 -1.71 -3.01
N SER A 126 -14.16 -2.04 -2.10
CA SER A 126 -14.35 -1.85 -0.66
C SER A 126 -14.46 -0.37 -0.27
N ILE A 127 -13.62 0.48 -0.87
CA ILE A 127 -13.69 1.95 -0.79
C ILE A 127 -15.08 2.45 -1.17
N TYR A 128 -15.62 2.01 -2.32
CA TYR A 128 -16.97 2.36 -2.74
C TYR A 128 -18.03 1.88 -1.73
N LEU A 129 -17.93 0.62 -1.28
CA LEU A 129 -18.86 0.00 -0.33
C LEU A 129 -18.93 0.75 1.01
N ILE A 130 -17.79 1.30 1.46
CA ILE A 130 -17.67 2.15 2.65
C ILE A 130 -18.21 3.57 2.39
N ALA A 131 -17.70 4.26 1.37
CA ALA A 131 -17.97 5.69 1.17
C ALA A 131 -19.42 6.00 0.72
N ARG A 132 -20.11 5.05 0.08
CA ARG A 132 -21.44 5.28 -0.53
C ARG A 132 -22.56 5.65 0.45
N ARG A 133 -22.43 5.37 1.75
CA ARG A 133 -23.37 5.89 2.79
C ARG A 133 -23.01 7.32 3.22
N PRO A 134 -21.84 7.60 3.81
CA PRO A 134 -21.52 8.94 4.30
C PRO A 134 -21.38 9.98 3.17
N ALA A 135 -20.91 9.60 1.98
CA ALA A 135 -20.68 10.52 0.87
C ALA A 135 -21.77 10.46 -0.23
N GLY A 136 -22.56 9.39 -0.27
CA GLY A 136 -23.46 9.09 -1.39
C GLY A 136 -22.73 8.42 -2.58
N ARG A 137 -23.51 7.77 -3.45
CA ARG A 137 -22.97 6.93 -4.55
C ARG A 137 -22.02 7.67 -5.49
N PHE A 138 -22.36 8.88 -5.92
CA PHE A 138 -21.55 9.67 -6.85
C PHE A 138 -20.11 9.89 -6.32
N TRP A 139 -19.99 10.39 -5.09
CA TRP A 139 -18.69 10.67 -4.46
C TRP A 139 -17.92 9.39 -4.12
N ALA A 140 -18.62 8.30 -3.80
CA ALA A 140 -18.00 6.99 -3.60
C ALA A 140 -17.44 6.38 -4.91
N VAL A 141 -18.14 6.54 -6.04
CA VAL A 141 -17.67 6.11 -7.37
C VAL A 141 -16.50 6.98 -7.81
N LEU A 142 -16.63 8.31 -7.75
CA LEU A 142 -15.55 9.24 -8.08
C LEU A 142 -14.29 8.96 -7.23
N GLY A 143 -14.48 8.65 -5.96
CA GLY A 143 -13.41 8.28 -5.05
C GLY A 143 -12.72 6.95 -5.39
N ALA A 144 -13.49 5.89 -5.64
CA ALA A 144 -12.95 4.59 -6.03
C ALA A 144 -12.26 4.62 -7.42
N ALA A 145 -12.88 5.30 -8.39
CA ALA A 145 -12.31 5.51 -9.72
C ALA A 145 -11.05 6.37 -9.67
N GLY A 146 -11.03 7.40 -8.82
CA GLY A 146 -9.86 8.23 -8.55
C GLY A 146 -8.69 7.43 -7.96
N PHE A 147 -8.94 6.59 -6.95
CA PHE A 147 -7.93 5.67 -6.40
C PHE A 147 -7.32 4.77 -7.49
N LEU A 148 -8.15 4.18 -8.36
CA LEU A 148 -7.71 3.35 -9.49
C LEU A 148 -6.97 4.13 -10.60
N ALA A 149 -7.10 5.46 -10.64
CA ALA A 149 -6.44 6.32 -11.61
C ALA A 149 -5.11 6.92 -11.11
N MET A 150 -4.72 6.67 -9.86
CA MET A 150 -3.50 7.24 -9.28
C MET A 150 -2.24 6.62 -9.90
N PRO A 151 -1.28 7.44 -10.41
CA PRO A 151 -0.03 6.95 -11.01
C PRO A 151 0.79 6.01 -10.11
N PHE A 152 0.73 6.23 -8.79
CA PHE A 152 1.44 5.40 -7.81
C PHE A 152 0.84 3.98 -7.68
N GLY A 153 -0.50 3.86 -7.66
CA GLY A 153 -1.19 2.57 -7.66
C GLY A 153 -0.91 1.76 -8.95
N TRP A 154 -0.86 2.44 -10.10
CA TRP A 154 -0.43 1.81 -11.35
C TRP A 154 1.02 1.29 -11.29
N GLN A 155 1.95 2.05 -10.71
CA GLN A 155 3.34 1.61 -10.53
C GLN A 155 3.44 0.37 -9.63
N LEU A 156 2.69 0.33 -8.51
CA LEU A 156 2.63 -0.84 -7.62
C LEU A 156 2.08 -2.08 -8.33
N VAL A 157 0.94 -1.96 -9.03
CA VAL A 157 0.30 -3.09 -9.72
C VAL A 157 1.20 -3.67 -10.81
N GLN A 158 1.99 -2.82 -11.47
CA GLN A 158 2.89 -3.21 -12.55
C GLN A 158 4.31 -3.58 -12.07
N GLY A 159 4.55 -3.68 -10.76
CA GLY A 159 5.84 -4.05 -10.17
C GLY A 159 6.96 -3.02 -10.33
N ARG A 160 6.64 -1.78 -10.72
CA ARG A 160 7.63 -0.74 -11.08
C ARG A 160 8.27 -0.01 -9.90
N ILE A 161 7.79 -0.26 -8.68
CA ILE A 161 8.21 0.46 -7.47
C ILE A 161 8.11 -0.46 -6.25
N PHE A 162 8.94 -0.16 -5.24
CA PHE A 162 8.94 -0.81 -3.92
C PHE A 162 7.53 -1.09 -3.41
N GLY A 163 7.33 -2.26 -2.79
CA GLY A 163 6.10 -2.66 -2.11
C GLY A 163 5.12 -3.49 -2.94
N ASP A 164 5.06 -3.25 -4.25
CA ASP A 164 4.39 -4.06 -5.28
C ASP A 164 3.17 -4.92 -4.81
N VAL A 165 3.22 -6.25 -4.99
CA VAL A 165 2.20 -7.22 -4.57
C VAL A 165 1.95 -7.19 -3.07
N THR A 166 2.96 -6.90 -2.25
CA THR A 166 2.83 -6.96 -0.77
C THR A 166 1.93 -5.84 -0.24
N ASP A 167 2.09 -4.61 -0.75
CA ASP A 167 1.23 -3.47 -0.41
C ASP A 167 -0.09 -3.49 -1.18
N CYS A 168 -0.13 -4.01 -2.41
CA CYS A 168 -1.39 -4.21 -3.14
C CYS A 168 -2.34 -5.16 -2.40
N THR A 169 -1.84 -6.32 -1.98
CA THR A 169 -2.62 -7.36 -1.29
C THR A 169 -2.98 -6.93 0.14
N LEU A 170 -2.06 -6.29 0.88
CA LEU A 170 -2.37 -5.61 2.15
C LEU A 170 -3.50 -4.59 1.99
N THR A 171 -3.42 -3.71 0.99
CA THR A 171 -4.40 -2.62 0.77
C THR A 171 -5.79 -3.20 0.47
N GLY A 172 -5.87 -4.25 -0.35
CA GLY A 172 -7.10 -5.01 -0.58
C GLY A 172 -7.65 -5.63 0.71
N CYS A 173 -6.82 -6.35 1.46
CA CYS A 173 -7.20 -7.01 2.70
C CYS A 173 -7.71 -6.04 3.78
N ASN A 174 -6.99 -4.94 4.02
CA ASN A 174 -7.39 -3.91 4.98
C ASN A 174 -8.71 -3.23 4.58
N ALA A 175 -8.87 -2.89 3.30
CA ALA A 175 -10.11 -2.27 2.82
C ALA A 175 -11.31 -3.22 2.92
N ILE A 176 -11.15 -4.50 2.57
CA ILE A 176 -12.16 -5.55 2.76
C ILE A 176 -12.50 -5.66 4.26
N ALA A 177 -11.50 -5.77 5.13
CA ALA A 177 -11.71 -5.92 6.58
C ALA A 177 -12.51 -4.76 7.17
N VAL A 178 -12.23 -3.50 6.78
CA VAL A 178 -12.99 -2.32 7.22
C VAL A 178 -14.42 -2.31 6.64
N ALA A 179 -14.59 -2.69 5.37
CA ALA A 179 -15.91 -2.77 4.75
C ALA A 179 -16.79 -3.87 5.40
N LEU A 180 -16.20 -5.01 5.76
CA LEU A 180 -16.84 -6.11 6.47
C LEU A 180 -17.10 -5.77 7.94
N LEU A 181 -16.20 -5.06 8.63
CA LEU A 181 -16.43 -4.53 9.98
C LEU A 181 -17.63 -3.58 10.02
N PHE A 182 -17.71 -2.63 9.08
CA PHE A 182 -18.89 -1.76 8.95
C PHE A 182 -20.13 -2.52 8.47
N HIS A 183 -20.01 -3.74 7.96
CA HIS A 183 -21.13 -4.65 7.74
C HIS A 183 -21.55 -5.36 9.02
N ALA A 184 -20.61 -5.93 9.75
CA ALA A 184 -20.81 -6.65 11.00
C ALA A 184 -21.49 -5.80 12.07
N THR A 185 -21.06 -4.54 12.23
CA THR A 185 -21.66 -3.60 13.18
C THR A 185 -23.13 -3.29 12.85
N ARG A 186 -23.47 -3.10 11.56
CA ARG A 186 -24.85 -2.73 11.16
C ARG A 186 -25.83 -3.90 11.09
N GLN A 187 -25.34 -5.12 10.85
CA GLN A 187 -26.13 -6.36 10.97
C GLN A 187 -26.05 -6.97 12.37
N ASP A 188 -25.36 -6.29 13.28
CA ASP A 188 -25.13 -6.68 14.67
C ASP A 188 -24.64 -8.13 14.87
N SER A 189 -23.79 -8.58 13.93
CA SER A 189 -23.53 -9.99 13.65
C SER A 189 -22.05 -10.37 13.68
N TRP A 190 -21.71 -11.28 14.59
CA TRP A 190 -20.36 -11.80 14.80
C TRP A 190 -19.84 -12.65 13.63
N ARG A 191 -20.73 -13.24 12.80
CA ARG A 191 -20.35 -14.02 11.61
C ARG A 191 -19.65 -13.14 10.56
N TRP A 192 -20.08 -11.89 10.41
CA TRP A 192 -19.36 -10.90 9.60
C TRP A 192 -18.08 -10.40 10.29
N GLY A 193 -17.99 -10.52 11.62
CA GLY A 193 -16.75 -10.36 12.38
C GLY A 193 -15.70 -11.41 12.01
N LEU A 194 -16.08 -12.70 11.90
CA LEU A 194 -15.19 -13.74 11.35
C LEU A 194 -14.69 -13.36 9.96
N ALA A 195 -15.58 -12.96 9.05
CA ALA A 195 -15.20 -12.58 7.68
C ALA A 195 -14.23 -11.38 7.64
N ALA A 196 -14.44 -10.37 8.49
CA ALA A 196 -13.50 -9.26 8.65
C ALA A 196 -12.16 -9.72 9.25
N GLY A 197 -12.18 -10.66 10.19
CA GLY A 197 -11.00 -11.26 10.81
C GLY A 197 -10.19 -12.11 9.84
N ALA A 198 -10.84 -12.85 8.95
CA ALA A 198 -10.19 -13.60 7.88
C ALA A 198 -9.43 -12.65 6.94
N ALA A 199 -10.02 -11.52 6.57
CA ALA A 199 -9.34 -10.49 5.78
C ALA A 199 -8.15 -9.85 6.53
N VAL A 200 -8.25 -9.65 7.86
CA VAL A 200 -7.10 -9.23 8.68
C VAL A 200 -5.99 -10.30 8.70
N GLY A 201 -6.33 -11.57 8.92
CA GLY A 201 -5.35 -12.66 8.96
C GLY A 201 -4.60 -12.83 7.65
N LEU A 202 -5.31 -12.79 6.52
CA LEU A 202 -4.70 -12.76 5.18
C LEU A 202 -3.86 -11.50 4.97
N GLY A 203 -4.31 -10.33 5.43
CA GLY A 203 -3.52 -9.10 5.39
C GLY A 203 -2.23 -9.18 6.22
N PHE A 204 -2.26 -9.83 7.39
CA PHE A 204 -1.08 -10.03 8.23
C PHE A 204 -0.08 -10.97 7.56
N LEU A 205 -0.59 -12.02 6.91
CA LEU A 205 0.17 -12.87 6.00
C LEU A 205 0.63 -12.15 4.73
N CYS A 206 0.22 -10.90 4.47
CA CYS A 206 0.81 -10.05 3.42
C CYS A 206 1.88 -9.09 3.98
N LYS A 207 1.62 -8.41 5.11
CA LYS A 207 2.53 -7.37 5.64
C LYS A 207 2.39 -7.05 7.14
N THR A 208 2.36 -8.10 7.97
CA THR A 208 2.43 -8.06 9.45
C THR A 208 1.62 -6.92 10.11
N GLY A 209 2.29 -5.98 10.79
CA GLY A 209 1.67 -5.03 11.72
C GLY A 209 0.67 -4.06 11.08
N LEU A 210 0.87 -3.69 9.81
CA LEU A 210 -0.02 -2.76 9.10
C LEU A 210 -1.41 -3.37 8.82
N ALA A 211 -1.52 -4.70 8.87
CA ALA A 211 -2.79 -5.41 8.74
C ALA A 211 -3.63 -5.41 10.03
N LEU A 212 -3.07 -4.98 11.16
CA LEU A 212 -3.77 -4.92 12.44
C LEU A 212 -4.65 -3.66 12.56
N THR A 213 -4.50 -2.68 11.66
CA THR A 213 -5.28 -1.44 11.63
C THR A 213 -6.81 -1.65 11.72
N PRO A 214 -7.44 -2.62 11.02
CA PRO A 214 -8.87 -2.90 11.16
C PRO A 214 -9.28 -3.43 12.55
N LEU A 215 -8.40 -4.13 13.26
CA LEU A 215 -8.63 -4.53 14.67
C LEU A 215 -8.56 -3.32 15.59
N GLY A 216 -7.59 -2.42 15.38
CA GLY A 216 -7.51 -1.15 16.11
C GLY A 216 -8.76 -0.29 15.92
N ILE A 217 -9.28 -0.21 14.69
CA ILE A 217 -10.56 0.45 14.38
C ILE A 217 -11.72 -0.25 15.11
N ALA A 218 -11.80 -1.59 15.06
CA ALA A 218 -12.87 -2.36 15.70
C ALA A 218 -12.91 -2.17 17.22
N ALA A 219 -11.76 -2.26 17.89
CA ALA A 219 -11.63 -2.04 19.34
C ALA A 219 -11.95 -0.59 19.72
N THR A 220 -11.48 0.39 18.94
CA THR A 220 -11.75 1.81 19.20
C THR A 220 -13.23 2.15 19.01
N LEU A 221 -13.88 1.65 17.95
CA LEU A 221 -15.33 1.84 17.75
C LEU A 221 -16.15 1.15 18.84
N TRP A 222 -15.73 -0.04 19.31
CA TRP A 222 -16.36 -0.69 20.47
C TRP A 222 -16.26 0.19 21.72
N ALA A 223 -15.08 0.72 22.05
CA ALA A 223 -14.88 1.61 23.19
C ALA A 223 -15.70 2.91 23.07
N LEU A 224 -15.66 3.58 21.90
CA LEU A 224 -16.46 4.78 21.63
C LEU A 224 -17.97 4.53 21.72
N SER A 225 -18.45 3.32 21.41
CA SER A 225 -19.87 2.96 21.61
C SER A 225 -20.26 2.83 23.08
N ARG A 226 -19.35 2.38 23.96
CA ARG A 226 -19.55 2.36 25.42
C ARG A 226 -19.61 3.78 25.99
N LEU A 227 -18.80 4.69 25.44
CA LEU A 227 -18.85 6.13 25.72
C LEU A 227 -20.04 6.86 25.04
N ARG A 228 -20.95 6.12 24.37
CA ARG A 228 -22.10 6.65 23.60
C ARG A 228 -21.71 7.70 22.54
N PHE A 229 -20.46 7.69 22.09
CA PHE A 229 -19.95 8.67 21.11
C PHE A 229 -20.45 8.36 19.70
N CYS A 230 -20.43 7.10 19.27
CA CYS A 230 -20.93 6.64 17.97
C CYS A 230 -21.37 5.17 18.03
N PRO A 231 -22.15 4.65 17.05
CA PRO A 231 -22.41 3.22 16.94
C PRO A 231 -21.11 2.43 16.71
N GLY A 232 -20.99 1.25 17.33
CA GLY A 232 -19.80 0.40 17.24
C GLY A 232 -20.14 -1.10 17.37
N PRO A 233 -19.20 -1.99 17.03
CA PRO A 233 -19.43 -3.43 17.00
C PRO A 233 -19.70 -4.02 18.40
N ARG A 234 -20.51 -5.08 18.47
CA ARG A 234 -20.58 -5.94 19.67
C ARG A 234 -19.19 -6.46 20.05
N PHE A 235 -18.97 -6.70 21.34
CA PHE A 235 -17.76 -7.34 21.86
C PHE A 235 -17.50 -8.70 21.17
N SER A 236 -18.54 -9.52 20.99
CA SER A 236 -18.49 -10.79 20.26
C SER A 236 -18.01 -10.64 18.81
N THR A 237 -18.31 -9.52 18.15
CA THR A 237 -17.84 -9.23 16.79
C THR A 237 -16.35 -8.88 16.78
N VAL A 238 -15.85 -8.13 17.76
CA VAL A 238 -14.42 -7.85 17.93
C VAL A 238 -13.65 -9.14 18.26
N VAL A 239 -14.16 -9.94 19.21
CA VAL A 239 -13.55 -11.24 19.59
C VAL A 239 -13.52 -12.22 18.41
N ALA A 240 -14.61 -12.34 17.64
CA ALA A 240 -14.63 -13.15 16.41
C ALA A 240 -13.64 -12.67 15.35
N MET A 241 -13.46 -11.34 15.21
CA MET A 241 -12.51 -10.73 14.29
C MET A 241 -11.05 -11.00 14.70
N VAL A 242 -10.74 -10.92 15.99
CA VAL A 242 -9.42 -11.30 16.53
C VAL A 242 -9.18 -12.81 16.37
N GLY A 243 -10.14 -13.65 16.77
CA GLY A 243 -10.00 -15.11 16.73
C GLY A 243 -9.77 -15.64 15.33
N MET A 244 -10.51 -15.15 14.33
CA MET A 244 -10.30 -15.57 12.93
C MET A 244 -8.99 -15.02 12.32
N ALA A 245 -8.56 -13.82 12.72
CA ALA A 245 -7.27 -13.27 12.32
C ALA A 245 -6.10 -14.12 12.83
N VAL A 246 -6.15 -14.51 14.11
CA VAL A 246 -5.18 -15.42 14.74
C VAL A 246 -5.23 -16.80 14.07
N LEU A 247 -6.41 -17.37 13.83
CA LEU A 247 -6.56 -18.69 13.23
C LEU A 247 -5.91 -18.82 11.84
N LEU A 248 -5.92 -17.76 11.02
CA LEU A 248 -5.24 -17.76 9.72
C LEU A 248 -3.75 -17.40 9.80
N ALA A 249 -3.37 -16.41 10.62
CA ALA A 249 -1.99 -15.92 10.67
C ALA A 249 -1.05 -16.83 11.48
N ALA A 250 -1.52 -17.36 12.61
CA ALA A 250 -0.68 -18.08 13.57
C ALA A 250 -0.07 -19.39 13.04
N PRO A 251 -0.73 -20.21 12.18
CA PRO A 251 -0.13 -21.43 11.64
C PRO A 251 1.18 -21.18 10.89
N TRP A 252 1.28 -20.12 10.07
CA TRP A 252 2.54 -19.75 9.42
C TRP A 252 3.58 -19.20 10.40
N SER A 253 3.16 -18.35 11.35
CA SER A 253 4.07 -17.81 12.37
C SER A 253 4.70 -18.92 13.21
N PHE A 254 3.91 -19.89 13.69
CA PHE A 254 4.42 -21.03 14.45
C PHE A 254 5.25 -21.99 13.60
N TYR A 255 4.80 -22.34 12.39
CA TYR A 255 5.56 -23.21 11.51
C TYR A 255 6.93 -22.61 11.16
N SER A 256 6.99 -21.33 10.79
CA SER A 256 8.25 -20.67 10.43
C SER A 256 9.19 -20.47 11.63
N ALA A 257 8.65 -20.19 12.83
CA ALA A 257 9.43 -20.13 14.07
C ALA A 257 10.01 -21.50 14.46
N TRP A 258 9.25 -22.58 14.28
CA TRP A 258 9.74 -23.95 14.52
C TRP A 258 10.75 -24.41 13.46
N ARG A 259 10.50 -24.09 12.18
CA ARG A 259 11.28 -24.60 11.05
C ARG A 259 12.58 -23.82 10.79
N TRP A 260 12.62 -22.52 11.13
CA TRP A 260 13.76 -21.61 10.96
C TRP A 260 13.84 -20.57 12.10
N PRO A 261 14.06 -20.98 13.37
CA PRO A 261 13.98 -20.08 14.54
C PRO A 261 14.87 -18.84 14.42
N GLU A 262 16.14 -18.99 14.05
CA GLU A 262 17.09 -17.86 13.95
C GLU A 262 16.66 -16.81 12.90
N LEU A 263 16.09 -17.26 11.78
CA LEU A 263 15.59 -16.39 10.70
C LEU A 263 14.25 -15.74 11.09
N HIS A 264 13.38 -16.48 11.77
CA HIS A 264 12.14 -15.93 12.32
C HIS A 264 12.43 -14.83 13.34
N ASP A 265 13.33 -15.06 14.28
CA ASP A 265 13.74 -14.08 15.29
C ASP A 265 14.46 -12.87 14.67
N LEU A 266 15.26 -13.08 13.62
CA LEU A 266 15.87 -11.98 12.85
C LEU A 266 14.80 -11.10 12.20
N GLU A 267 13.88 -11.68 11.42
CA GLU A 267 12.86 -10.91 10.71
C GLU A 267 11.78 -10.33 11.67
N ALA A 268 11.59 -10.93 12.85
CA ALA A 268 10.81 -10.35 13.93
C ALA A 268 11.50 -9.11 14.55
N ARG A 269 12.83 -9.13 14.74
CA ARG A 269 13.61 -7.93 15.12
C ARG A 269 13.56 -6.88 14.02
N VAL A 270 13.73 -7.25 12.75
CA VAL A 270 13.60 -6.33 11.60
C VAL A 270 12.21 -5.68 11.56
N THR A 271 11.14 -6.46 11.73
CA THR A 271 9.76 -5.94 11.79
C THR A 271 9.57 -4.97 12.97
N ARG A 272 10.21 -5.22 14.12
CA ARG A 272 10.20 -4.31 15.27
C ARG A 272 10.99 -3.02 14.99
N ALA A 273 12.15 -3.13 14.34
CA ALA A 273 13.03 -2.02 13.96
C ALA A 273 12.38 -1.03 12.98
N HIS A 274 11.35 -1.46 12.24
CA HIS A 274 10.55 -0.56 11.40
C HIS A 274 9.71 0.42 12.24
N LEU A 275 9.30 0.04 13.46
CA LEU A 275 8.46 0.84 14.35
C LEU A 275 9.28 1.60 15.40
N PHE A 276 10.26 0.94 16.02
CA PHE A 276 11.09 1.46 17.10
C PHE A 276 12.57 1.40 16.73
N ALA A 277 13.38 2.37 17.14
CA ALA A 277 14.79 2.41 16.76
C ALA A 277 15.58 1.28 17.44
N ASP A 278 16.16 0.38 16.63
CA ASP A 278 17.03 -0.70 17.07
C ASP A 278 18.41 -0.51 16.41
N PRO A 279 19.47 -0.15 17.17
CA PRO A 279 20.79 0.09 16.61
C PRO A 279 21.51 -1.20 16.15
N THR A 280 20.93 -2.39 16.41
CA THR A 280 21.46 -3.67 15.96
C THR A 280 20.94 -4.10 14.59
N VAL A 281 19.99 -3.36 14.01
CA VAL A 281 19.33 -3.67 12.74
C VAL A 281 19.47 -2.52 11.75
N ASP A 282 20.08 -2.77 10.58
CA ASP A 282 20.03 -1.84 9.46
C ASP A 282 18.65 -1.88 8.78
N VAL A 283 17.90 -0.78 8.88
CA VAL A 283 16.64 -0.55 8.14
C VAL A 283 16.84 0.25 6.85
N GLY A 284 18.09 0.49 6.46
CA GLY A 284 18.49 1.14 5.21
C GLY A 284 18.09 2.62 5.12
N PRO A 285 17.96 3.16 3.89
CA PRO A 285 17.66 4.58 3.64
C PRO A 285 16.20 4.98 3.99
N TRP A 286 15.48 4.11 4.70
CA TRP A 286 14.07 4.27 5.04
C TRP A 286 13.84 4.85 6.45
N HIS A 287 14.89 5.01 7.26
CA HIS A 287 14.86 5.77 8.52
C HIS A 287 14.60 7.26 8.23
N ARG A 288 13.37 7.75 8.40
CA ARG A 288 12.96 9.12 8.02
C ARG A 288 12.34 9.91 9.19
N PRO A 289 12.48 11.26 9.23
CA PRO A 289 11.92 12.09 10.29
C PRO A 289 10.37 12.09 10.29
N VAL A 290 9.77 12.57 11.38
CA VAL A 290 8.32 12.46 11.68
C VAL A 290 7.43 13.13 10.62
N ASP A 291 7.91 14.24 10.05
CA ASP A 291 7.25 15.07 9.04
C ASP A 291 7.32 14.48 7.62
N ALA A 292 8.26 13.57 7.35
CA ALA A 292 8.46 13.00 6.01
C ALA A 292 7.20 12.29 5.48
N LEU A 293 6.31 11.83 6.37
CA LEU A 293 5.00 11.32 5.99
C LEU A 293 4.19 12.35 5.19
N LEU A 294 4.21 13.61 5.63
CA LEU A 294 3.46 14.71 5.02
C LEU A 294 4.23 15.37 3.87
N ASN A 295 5.54 15.55 4.01
CA ASN A 295 6.35 16.32 3.08
C ASN A 295 6.79 15.50 1.83
N GLU A 296 7.07 14.22 1.98
CA GLU A 296 7.62 13.36 0.92
C GLU A 296 6.70 12.18 0.57
N VAL A 297 6.34 11.37 1.56
CA VAL A 297 5.58 10.13 1.37
C VAL A 297 4.18 10.41 0.81
N ASN A 298 3.48 11.42 1.33
CA ASN A 298 2.24 11.94 0.74
C ASN A 298 2.45 12.43 -0.70
N THR A 299 3.43 13.30 -0.91
CA THR A 299 3.72 13.95 -2.20
C THR A 299 3.98 12.91 -3.30
N GLN A 300 4.73 11.85 -3.02
CA GLN A 300 4.99 10.78 -3.98
C GLN A 300 3.79 9.83 -4.17
N SER A 301 3.15 9.40 -3.07
CA SER A 301 2.04 8.43 -3.16
C SER A 301 0.78 9.02 -3.79
N LEU A 302 0.53 10.30 -3.55
CA LEU A 302 -0.71 10.99 -3.91
C LEU A 302 -0.55 11.98 -5.07
N ALA A 303 0.62 12.00 -5.73
CA ALA A 303 0.83 12.76 -6.97
C ALA A 303 -0.27 12.45 -8.01
N PRO A 304 -0.83 13.44 -8.72
CA PRO A 304 -0.42 14.85 -8.76
C PRO A 304 -1.09 15.76 -7.70
N LEU A 305 -1.76 15.20 -6.68
CA LEU A 305 -2.45 16.00 -5.67
C LEU A 305 -1.45 16.69 -4.71
N PRO A 306 -1.54 18.01 -4.50
CA PRO A 306 -0.74 18.70 -3.49
C PRO A 306 -0.95 18.11 -2.09
N ALA A 307 0.12 17.88 -1.33
CA ALA A 307 0.09 17.21 -0.02
C ALA A 307 -0.82 17.90 1.03
N VAL A 308 -1.15 19.18 0.83
CA VAL A 308 -2.13 19.91 1.65
C VAL A 308 -3.57 19.44 1.45
N LEU A 309 -3.96 18.93 0.27
CA LEU A 309 -5.34 18.47 0.02
C LEU A 309 -5.72 17.22 0.85
N PRO A 310 -4.89 16.16 0.94
CA PRO A 310 -5.11 15.07 1.88
C PRO A 310 -5.23 15.54 3.34
N LEU A 311 -4.40 16.50 3.77
CA LEU A 311 -4.42 17.02 5.14
C LEU A 311 -5.71 17.79 5.43
N LEU A 312 -6.12 18.71 4.55
CA LEU A 312 -7.39 19.44 4.67
C LEU A 312 -8.60 18.50 4.66
N ALA A 313 -8.59 17.47 3.82
CA ALA A 313 -9.64 16.46 3.77
C ALA A 313 -9.68 15.60 5.05
N PHE A 314 -8.54 15.28 5.65
CA PHE A 314 -8.47 14.57 6.93
C PHE A 314 -8.95 15.45 8.10
N VAL A 315 -8.57 16.73 8.15
CA VAL A 315 -9.09 17.70 9.14
C VAL A 315 -10.61 17.87 8.98
N TRP A 316 -11.12 17.99 7.75
CA TRP A 316 -12.56 18.00 7.47
C TRP A 316 -13.25 16.71 7.93
N LEU A 317 -12.62 15.55 7.72
CA LEU A 317 -13.14 14.24 8.12
C LEU A 317 -13.20 14.10 9.64
N LEU A 318 -12.21 14.60 10.38
CA LEU A 318 -12.23 14.68 11.85
C LEU A 318 -13.37 15.60 12.36
N VAL A 319 -13.48 16.81 11.81
CA VAL A 319 -14.57 17.75 12.14
C VAL A 319 -15.94 17.14 11.83
N ARG A 320 -16.07 16.41 10.71
CA ARG A 320 -17.29 15.67 10.37
C ARG A 320 -17.54 14.54 11.35
N ALA A 321 -16.53 13.74 11.72
CA ALA A 321 -16.66 12.63 12.67
C ALA A 321 -17.22 13.10 14.02
N VAL A 322 -16.65 14.17 14.59
CA VAL A 322 -17.10 14.76 15.87
C VAL A 322 -18.52 15.32 15.79
N ARG A 323 -18.88 16.00 14.68
CA ARG A 323 -20.20 16.62 14.48
C ARG A 323 -21.31 15.65 14.08
N ARG A 324 -20.99 14.57 13.35
CA ARG A 324 -21.96 13.61 12.82
C ARG A 324 -22.09 12.33 13.63
N ARG A 325 -20.98 11.84 14.20
CA ARG A 325 -20.94 10.58 14.98
C ARG A 325 -21.44 9.34 14.20
N GLU A 326 -21.48 9.44 12.88
CA GLU A 326 -21.82 8.37 11.93
C GLU A 326 -20.72 7.30 11.95
N LEU A 327 -21.09 6.01 12.08
CA LEU A 327 -20.17 4.86 12.13
C LEU A 327 -19.11 4.92 11.03
N GLU A 328 -19.52 5.00 9.76
CA GLU A 328 -18.58 5.01 8.63
C GLU A 328 -17.69 6.27 8.61
N VAL A 329 -18.12 7.40 9.18
CA VAL A 329 -17.30 8.63 9.23
C VAL A 329 -16.25 8.55 10.33
N VAL A 330 -16.66 8.13 11.53
CA VAL A 330 -15.73 7.92 12.65
C VAL A 330 -14.73 6.81 12.31
N GLY A 331 -15.20 5.70 11.73
CA GLY A 331 -14.33 4.60 11.30
C GLY A 331 -13.36 4.99 10.17
N LEU A 332 -13.78 5.81 9.19
CA LEU A 332 -12.87 6.37 8.19
C LEU A 332 -11.84 7.33 8.81
N ALA A 333 -12.25 8.18 9.75
CA ALA A 333 -11.34 9.07 10.47
C ALA A 333 -10.31 8.28 11.28
N LEU A 334 -10.72 7.19 11.93
CA LEU A 334 -9.82 6.27 12.62
C LEU A 334 -8.88 5.54 11.66
N TRP A 335 -9.34 5.09 10.48
CA TRP A 335 -8.48 4.41 9.50
C TRP A 335 -7.37 5.33 8.98
N VAL A 336 -7.71 6.53 8.48
CA VAL A 336 -6.71 7.49 8.02
C VAL A 336 -5.82 7.94 9.19
N GLY A 337 -6.44 8.34 10.30
CA GLY A 337 -5.74 8.92 11.45
C GLY A 337 -4.81 7.97 12.18
N ALA A 338 -5.22 6.73 12.46
CA ALA A 338 -4.36 5.74 13.09
C ALA A 338 -3.19 5.36 12.18
N THR A 339 -3.44 5.17 10.87
CA THR A 339 -2.36 4.85 9.93
C THR A 339 -1.39 6.04 9.77
N TRP A 340 -1.88 7.28 9.76
CA TRP A 340 -1.00 8.46 9.74
C TRP A 340 -0.20 8.62 11.03
N LEU A 341 -0.83 8.46 12.20
CA LEU A 341 -0.16 8.57 13.49
C LEU A 341 0.95 7.52 13.63
N VAL A 342 0.64 6.25 13.34
CA VAL A 342 1.64 5.16 13.38
C VAL A 342 2.76 5.39 12.38
N LEU A 343 2.47 5.82 11.14
CA LEU A 343 3.50 6.03 10.12
C LEU A 343 4.27 7.36 10.24
N SER A 344 3.80 8.32 11.04
CA SER A 344 4.62 9.48 11.43
C SER A 344 5.58 9.12 12.58
N LEU A 345 5.13 8.29 13.52
CA LEU A 345 5.93 7.87 14.67
C LEU A 345 6.89 6.71 14.38
N SER A 346 6.61 5.87 13.38
CA SER A 346 7.48 4.74 13.00
C SER A 346 8.83 5.22 12.46
N VAL A 347 9.91 4.49 12.75
CA VAL A 347 11.26 4.77 12.22
C VAL A 347 11.26 4.72 10.70
N VAL A 348 10.74 3.63 10.14
CA VAL A 348 10.67 3.39 8.70
C VAL A 348 9.46 4.09 8.11
N LYS A 349 9.68 4.88 7.04
CA LYS A 349 8.63 5.55 6.27
C LYS A 349 8.90 5.43 4.77
N VAL A 350 7.96 4.84 4.03
CA VAL A 350 8.04 4.69 2.56
C VAL A 350 6.65 4.84 1.91
N PRO A 351 6.58 5.32 0.65
CA PRO A 351 5.31 5.50 -0.10
C PRO A 351 4.35 4.31 -0.06
N ALA A 352 4.86 3.10 -0.29
CA ALA A 352 4.01 1.93 -0.49
C ALA A 352 3.35 1.40 0.79
N ILE A 353 4.08 1.42 1.91
CA ILE A 353 3.52 1.20 3.27
C ILE A 353 2.36 2.16 3.55
N ALA A 354 2.44 3.37 3.00
CA ALA A 354 1.42 4.39 3.13
C ALA A 354 0.26 4.21 2.12
N TRP A 355 0.27 3.21 1.23
CA TRP A 355 -0.80 3.03 0.25
C TRP A 355 -2.09 2.47 0.87
N GLY A 356 -1.95 1.59 1.87
CA GLY A 356 -3.07 0.99 2.60
C GLY A 356 -3.94 1.95 3.45
N ARG A 357 -3.64 3.26 3.41
CA ARG A 357 -4.34 4.32 4.15
C ARG A 357 -5.24 5.20 3.28
N CYS A 358 -5.48 4.84 2.01
CA CYS A 358 -6.07 5.71 1.00
C CYS A 358 -7.58 5.45 0.73
N PRO A 359 -8.52 5.74 1.66
CA PRO A 359 -9.88 6.02 1.24
C PRO A 359 -9.90 7.39 0.52
N PRO A 360 -10.86 7.63 -0.37
CA PRO A 360 -10.93 8.86 -1.13
C PRO A 360 -11.29 10.04 -0.22
N SER A 361 -10.36 10.99 -0.16
CA SER A 361 -10.52 12.32 0.43
C SER A 361 -11.64 13.15 -0.22
N TRP A 362 -12.09 12.77 -1.41
CA TRP A 362 -13.13 13.40 -2.22
C TRP A 362 -14.56 13.16 -1.70
N GLN A 363 -14.81 13.53 -0.44
CA GLN A 363 -16.17 13.63 0.08
C GLN A 363 -16.71 15.06 -0.09
N ARG A 364 -17.99 15.14 -0.45
CA ARG A 364 -18.75 16.35 -0.77
C ARG A 364 -18.47 17.53 0.18
N TRP A 365 -17.72 18.53 -0.31
CA TRP A 365 -17.67 19.86 0.29
C TRP A 365 -19.10 20.42 0.42
N PRO A 366 -19.46 21.11 1.52
CA PRO A 366 -20.86 21.45 1.82
C PRO A 366 -21.42 22.60 0.96
N SER A 367 -21.60 22.35 -0.34
CA SER A 367 -22.48 23.17 -1.18
C SER A 367 -23.91 23.04 -0.67
N ARG A 368 -24.49 24.16 -0.21
CA ARG A 368 -25.77 24.23 0.51
C ARG A 368 -25.77 23.47 1.84
N ALA A 369 -25.40 24.17 2.91
CA ALA A 369 -26.20 24.07 4.12
C ALA A 369 -27.66 24.35 3.74
N ARG A 370 -28.60 23.49 4.16
CA ARG A 370 -30.02 23.87 4.11
C ARG A 370 -30.25 24.85 5.25
N MET A 371 -30.80 26.02 4.96
CA MET A 371 -31.41 26.81 6.03
C MET A 371 -32.53 25.98 6.68
N PRO A 372 -32.70 26.06 8.00
CA PRO A 372 -33.91 25.54 8.63
C PRO A 372 -35.07 26.49 8.27
N ASP A 373 -36.03 26.01 7.46
CA ASP A 373 -37.28 26.72 7.16
C ASP A 373 -38.21 26.74 8.39
N ALA A 374 -37.77 27.43 9.44
CA ALA A 374 -38.51 27.60 10.70
C ALA A 374 -39.52 28.75 10.59
N ILE A 375 -40.46 28.66 9.65
CA ILE A 375 -41.61 29.57 9.56
C ILE A 375 -42.74 29.01 10.45
N PRO A 376 -43.06 29.62 11.60
CA PRO A 376 -44.13 29.13 12.47
C PRO A 376 -45.49 29.40 11.83
N ARG A 377 -46.15 28.36 11.32
CA ARG A 377 -47.51 28.45 10.75
C ARG A 377 -48.56 28.64 11.84
N SER A 378 -48.77 29.89 12.24
CA SER A 378 -49.94 30.30 13.01
C SER A 378 -51.22 30.31 12.14
N ARG A 379 -52.35 30.04 12.81
CA ARG A 379 -53.76 30.12 12.38
C ARG A 379 -54.08 30.73 11.00
N ARG A 380 -54.70 29.93 10.11
CA ARG A 380 -55.84 30.28 9.22
C ARG A 380 -56.56 28.97 8.85
N ARG A 381 -57.72 28.69 9.44
CA ARG A 381 -59.08 29.05 8.96
C ARG A 381 -59.39 28.49 7.56
N SER A 382 -60.32 27.53 7.53
CA SER A 382 -60.90 26.91 6.34
C SER A 382 -61.70 27.90 5.49
N TRP A 383 -61.62 27.73 4.16
CA TRP A 383 -62.63 28.22 3.21
C TRP A 383 -63.02 27.09 2.25
N ARG A 384 -64.26 27.15 1.73
CA ARG A 384 -64.91 26.13 0.89
C ARG A 384 -65.13 26.66 -0.54
N ARG A 385 -65.29 25.73 -1.51
CA ARG A 385 -65.80 25.94 -2.89
C ARG A 385 -64.85 26.78 -3.80
N SER A 386 -64.85 26.66 -5.13
CA SER A 386 -65.42 25.68 -6.08
C SER A 386 -64.67 25.77 -7.44
N PRO A 387 -64.84 24.83 -8.39
CA PRO A 387 -63.97 24.73 -9.58
C PRO A 387 -64.37 25.62 -10.77
N ARG A 388 -63.43 25.81 -11.72
CA ARG A 388 -63.67 26.30 -13.10
C ARG A 388 -62.87 25.49 -14.13
N ARG A 389 -63.31 25.53 -15.39
CA ARG A 389 -62.75 24.82 -16.56
C ARG A 389 -61.94 25.76 -17.47
N GLY A 390 -61.04 25.17 -18.27
CA GLY A 390 -60.42 25.70 -19.49
C GLY A 390 -59.23 24.79 -19.87
N SER A 391 -58.99 24.28 -21.09
CA SER A 391 -59.00 24.86 -22.46
C SER A 391 -57.97 25.99 -22.62
N SER A 392 -57.04 26.00 -23.59
CA SER A 392 -56.80 25.07 -24.73
C SER A 392 -55.39 25.32 -25.33
N SER A 393 -55.15 24.95 -26.59
CA SER A 393 -53.91 25.07 -27.41
C SER A 393 -52.70 24.25 -26.90
N THR A 394 -52.14 23.26 -27.61
CA THR A 394 -51.66 23.10 -29.01
C THR A 394 -50.32 23.76 -29.33
N CYS A 395 -49.30 22.93 -29.58
CA CYS A 395 -48.41 23.13 -30.73
C CYS A 395 -47.86 21.77 -31.22
N ARG A 396 -47.70 21.60 -32.53
CA ARG A 396 -47.00 20.45 -33.14
C ARG A 396 -45.55 20.84 -33.44
N CYS A 397 -44.65 19.87 -33.46
CA CYS A 397 -43.85 19.61 -34.66
C CYS A 397 -43.27 18.19 -34.63
N SER A 398 -42.84 17.71 -35.80
CA SER A 398 -42.34 16.36 -36.07
C SER A 398 -41.20 16.43 -37.09
N VAL A 399 -40.76 15.29 -37.64
CA VAL A 399 -39.68 15.14 -38.64
C VAL A 399 -38.29 15.29 -37.99
N MET A 400 -37.38 14.30 -37.88
CA MET A 400 -37.00 13.10 -38.68
C MET A 400 -35.80 13.36 -39.62
N SER A 401 -34.63 12.85 -39.26
CA SER A 401 -33.57 12.44 -40.19
C SER A 401 -32.50 11.56 -39.51
N ALA A 402 -32.02 10.56 -40.25
CA ALA A 402 -30.71 9.91 -40.06
C ALA A 402 -29.81 10.33 -41.25
N PRO A 403 -28.50 9.98 -41.31
CA PRO A 403 -28.18 8.69 -41.95
C PRO A 403 -26.83 8.01 -41.56
N CYS A 404 -26.70 6.77 -42.05
CA CYS A 404 -25.49 6.06 -42.54
C CYS A 404 -24.16 5.99 -41.74
N SER A 405 -23.78 4.74 -41.45
CA SER A 405 -22.40 4.24 -41.37
C SER A 405 -21.87 3.76 -42.74
N PRO A 406 -20.55 3.56 -42.90
CA PRO A 406 -20.05 2.42 -43.66
C PRO A 406 -19.15 1.48 -42.83
N ARG A 407 -18.99 0.23 -43.29
CA ARG A 407 -18.07 -0.79 -42.73
C ARG A 407 -16.81 -0.90 -43.59
N CYS A 408 -15.71 -1.33 -42.98
CA CYS A 408 -14.69 -2.12 -43.68
C CYS A 408 -14.42 -3.43 -42.92
N TRP A 409 -14.19 -4.50 -43.67
CA TRP A 409 -13.90 -5.85 -43.16
C TRP A 409 -12.71 -6.40 -43.96
N CYS A 410 -11.71 -6.95 -43.27
CA CYS A 410 -10.65 -7.75 -43.90
C CYS A 410 -10.50 -9.06 -43.12
N ARG A 411 -10.98 -10.16 -43.70
CA ARG A 411 -10.60 -11.52 -43.30
C ARG A 411 -9.43 -11.99 -44.16
N ARG A 412 -8.47 -12.69 -43.55
CA ARG A 412 -7.70 -13.74 -44.23
C ARG A 412 -7.65 -14.96 -43.32
N ALA A 413 -7.68 -16.13 -43.95
CA ALA A 413 -7.66 -17.47 -43.37
C ALA A 413 -6.76 -18.35 -44.29
N PRO A 414 -6.34 -19.56 -43.89
CA PRO A 414 -4.95 -19.96 -44.11
C PRO A 414 -4.71 -20.92 -45.28
N GLY A 415 -3.42 -21.08 -45.61
CA GLY A 415 -2.89 -22.16 -46.47
C GLY A 415 -1.93 -23.06 -45.67
N PRO A 416 -1.79 -24.35 -46.01
CA PRO A 416 -1.02 -25.32 -45.24
C PRO A 416 0.47 -25.39 -45.61
N GLY A 417 1.29 -25.86 -44.67
CA GLY A 417 2.71 -26.18 -44.87
C GLY A 417 3.27 -27.03 -43.72
N SER A 418 3.96 -28.11 -44.04
CA SER A 418 4.52 -29.09 -43.08
C SER A 418 5.83 -28.61 -42.42
N PRO A 419 6.23 -29.16 -41.25
CA PRO A 419 7.39 -28.66 -40.50
C PRO A 419 8.74 -28.96 -41.20
N ARG A 420 9.75 -28.15 -40.87
CA ARG A 420 11.18 -28.40 -41.10
C ARG A 420 12.01 -27.90 -39.92
N ASP A 421 13.16 -28.53 -39.74
CA ASP A 421 14.01 -28.43 -38.57
C ASP A 421 14.74 -27.08 -38.43
N TRP A 422 14.93 -26.64 -37.18
CA TRP A 422 15.67 -25.42 -36.84
C TRP A 422 17.05 -25.73 -36.27
N SER A 423 17.96 -26.19 -37.14
CA SER A 423 19.39 -26.25 -36.84
C SER A 423 20.00 -24.84 -36.84
N TRP A 424 20.58 -24.41 -35.72
CA TRP A 424 21.21 -23.09 -35.59
C TRP A 424 22.57 -23.00 -36.32
N PRO A 425 22.79 -22.03 -37.23
CA PRO A 425 24.12 -21.73 -37.75
C PRO A 425 24.97 -20.91 -36.76
N PRO A 426 26.31 -21.05 -36.78
CA PRO A 426 27.19 -20.43 -35.78
C PRO A 426 27.38 -18.91 -35.98
N ARG A 427 27.53 -18.19 -34.86
CA ARG A 427 27.76 -16.73 -34.84
C ARG A 427 29.13 -16.37 -35.43
N ARG A 428 29.16 -15.62 -36.54
CA ARG A 428 30.37 -14.90 -36.98
C ARG A 428 30.59 -13.66 -36.12
N ARG A 429 31.86 -13.35 -35.81
CA ARG A 429 32.27 -12.10 -35.15
C ARG A 429 32.40 -10.98 -36.17
N CYS A 430 31.97 -9.76 -35.84
CA CYS A 430 32.30 -8.55 -36.59
C CYS A 430 33.17 -7.64 -35.72
N SER A 431 34.24 -7.08 -36.30
CA SER A 431 35.10 -6.08 -35.68
C SER A 431 34.62 -4.65 -36.00
N PRO A 432 34.87 -3.66 -35.13
CA PRO A 432 34.46 -2.28 -35.37
C PRO A 432 35.52 -1.48 -36.14
N ARG A 433 35.17 -0.94 -37.31
CA ARG A 433 35.85 0.23 -37.91
C ARG A 433 34.97 0.92 -38.97
N SER A 434 35.21 2.22 -39.12
CA SER A 434 34.82 3.08 -40.26
C SER A 434 33.40 2.98 -40.82
N CYS A 435 32.58 4.01 -40.55
CA CYS A 435 31.88 4.71 -41.63
C CYS A 435 31.48 6.13 -41.19
N ALA A 436 32.27 7.12 -41.60
CA ALA A 436 31.79 8.50 -41.72
C ALA A 436 31.30 8.67 -43.16
N GLY A 437 30.07 9.15 -43.35
CA GLY A 437 29.46 9.33 -44.67
C GLY A 437 28.32 10.34 -44.57
N ALA A 438 28.45 11.46 -45.28
CA ALA A 438 27.50 12.57 -45.20
C ALA A 438 26.42 12.45 -46.28
N CYS A 439 25.16 12.61 -45.91
CA CYS A 439 24.08 12.89 -46.84
C CYS A 439 23.57 14.32 -46.61
N ARG A 440 23.54 15.11 -47.69
CA ARG A 440 22.84 16.40 -47.72
C ARG A 440 21.36 16.15 -48.04
N GLY A 441 20.45 16.85 -47.38
CA GLY A 441 19.00 16.75 -47.63
C GLY A 441 18.28 18.01 -47.13
N SER A 442 17.72 18.78 -48.06
CA SER A 442 17.18 20.11 -47.80
C SER A 442 15.82 20.09 -47.08
N CYS A 443 15.55 21.09 -46.24
CA CYS A 443 14.19 21.49 -45.85
C CYS A 443 14.08 23.03 -45.85
N PRO A 444 13.02 23.63 -46.42
CA PRO A 444 12.83 25.08 -46.44
C PRO A 444 12.34 25.61 -45.09
N GLY A 445 12.71 26.84 -44.73
CA GLY A 445 12.39 27.45 -43.43
C GLY A 445 11.34 28.57 -43.49
N ARG A 446 10.74 28.86 -42.33
CA ARG A 446 9.95 30.07 -41.98
C ARG A 446 9.73 30.09 -40.45
N PRO A 447 9.41 31.23 -39.82
CA PRO A 447 10.21 32.44 -39.75
C PRO A 447 10.62 32.76 -38.29
N ARG A 448 11.39 33.84 -38.05
CA ARG A 448 11.72 34.31 -36.69
C ARG A 448 10.55 35.07 -36.06
N GLY A 449 10.28 34.83 -34.77
CA GLY A 449 9.26 35.55 -33.99
C GLY A 449 9.57 35.52 -32.49
N TRP A 450 9.60 36.70 -31.87
CA TRP A 450 10.05 37.00 -30.50
C TRP A 450 9.44 36.15 -29.37
N GLY A 451 10.19 35.99 -28.27
CA GLY A 451 9.67 35.49 -26.98
C GLY A 451 10.78 35.02 -26.03
N SER A 452 10.83 35.58 -24.82
CA SER A 452 11.84 35.25 -23.79
C SER A 452 11.35 34.22 -22.75
N TRP A 453 12.19 33.96 -21.74
CA TRP A 453 12.04 33.06 -20.57
C TRP A 453 12.56 31.61 -20.72
N PRO A 454 13.38 31.12 -19.75
CA PRO A 454 14.11 29.86 -19.87
C PRO A 454 13.29 28.63 -19.44
N ARG A 455 13.46 27.50 -20.15
CA ARG A 455 13.02 26.18 -19.70
C ARG A 455 14.17 25.44 -19.02
N ALA A 456 14.04 25.17 -17.72
CA ALA A 456 14.99 24.32 -16.99
C ALA A 456 14.76 22.83 -17.33
N CYS A 457 15.59 22.28 -18.23
CA CYS A 457 15.57 20.86 -18.58
C CYS A 457 16.45 20.02 -17.64
N SER A 458 15.94 19.69 -16.45
CA SER A 458 16.61 18.78 -15.51
C SER A 458 16.53 17.31 -15.95
N ARG A 459 17.40 16.89 -16.88
CA ARG A 459 17.65 15.46 -17.16
C ARG A 459 18.39 14.83 -15.98
N GLY A 460 17.66 14.15 -15.10
CA GLY A 460 18.22 13.39 -13.98
C GLY A 460 18.92 12.11 -14.44
N CYS A 461 20.19 12.20 -14.81
CA CYS A 461 21.04 11.02 -14.98
C CYS A 461 21.43 10.46 -13.61
N TRP A 462 21.05 9.20 -13.33
CA TRP A 462 21.52 8.48 -12.14
C TRP A 462 22.98 8.01 -12.35
N PRO A 463 23.85 8.09 -11.33
CA PRO A 463 25.24 7.65 -11.43
C PRO A 463 25.37 6.12 -11.40
N SER A 464 26.43 5.61 -12.04
CA SER A 464 26.79 4.18 -12.04
C SER A 464 27.34 3.72 -10.67
N PRO A 465 27.14 2.45 -10.24
CA PRO A 465 27.53 1.99 -8.90
C PRO A 465 29.04 2.00 -8.56
N SER A 466 29.93 2.36 -9.49
CA SER A 466 31.37 2.09 -9.41
C SER A 466 32.22 3.14 -8.65
N GLN A 467 31.61 4.13 -7.97
CA GLN A 467 32.36 5.22 -7.30
C GLN A 467 32.29 5.24 -5.76
N TRP A 468 31.59 4.31 -5.11
CA TRP A 468 31.46 4.26 -3.64
C TRP A 468 32.67 3.61 -2.92
N ARG A 469 33.90 4.01 -3.26
CA ARG A 469 35.10 3.60 -2.51
C ARG A 469 36.19 4.68 -2.57
N ARG A 470 36.69 5.07 -1.37
CA ARG A 470 37.66 6.16 -1.06
C ARG A 470 37.07 7.58 -0.95
N GLN A 471 36.67 7.97 0.26
CA GLN A 471 36.96 9.30 0.82
C GLN A 471 36.90 9.27 2.35
N THR A 472 38.06 9.25 3.00
CA THR A 472 38.21 9.19 4.48
C THR A 472 39.48 9.93 4.91
N THR A 473 39.44 11.26 4.98
CA THR A 473 40.57 12.08 5.46
C THR A 473 40.11 13.36 6.18
N ARG A 474 40.22 13.33 7.51
CA ARG A 474 40.48 14.43 8.49
C ARG A 474 39.60 15.71 8.49
N PRO A 475 39.22 16.22 9.69
CA PRO A 475 38.64 17.56 9.84
C PRO A 475 39.71 18.67 9.79
N GLY A 476 39.32 19.86 9.35
CA GLY A 476 40.13 21.08 9.44
C GLY A 476 39.80 21.89 10.70
N ILE A 477 40.84 22.37 11.39
CA ILE A 477 40.72 23.27 12.55
C ILE A 477 40.89 24.72 12.08
N TRP A 478 40.07 25.64 12.59
CA TRP A 478 40.30 27.08 12.47
C TRP A 478 41.19 27.58 13.63
N THR A 479 42.16 28.42 13.31
CA THR A 479 43.14 28.98 14.26
C THR A 479 42.89 30.46 14.52
N THR A 480 42.95 30.87 15.78
CA THR A 480 43.23 32.26 16.19
C THR A 480 44.41 32.27 17.15
N CYS A 481 45.28 33.27 17.03
CA CYS A 481 46.59 33.29 17.67
C CYS A 481 46.59 33.98 19.04
N THR A 482 47.38 33.47 19.98
CA THR A 482 48.14 34.28 20.95
C THR A 482 49.34 33.51 21.52
N SER A 483 50.39 34.25 21.86
CA SER A 483 51.68 33.82 22.44
C SER A 483 52.10 34.90 23.46
N PRO A 484 53.06 34.69 24.41
CA PRO A 484 54.09 33.64 24.42
C PRO A 484 54.32 32.91 25.79
N THR A 485 55.35 32.05 25.78
CA THR A 485 56.04 31.34 26.89
C THR A 485 56.86 32.29 27.81
N PRO A 486 57.59 31.86 28.88
CA PRO A 486 57.95 30.49 29.34
C PRO A 486 57.90 30.24 30.88
N ALA A 487 58.33 29.05 31.34
CA ALA A 487 59.36 28.85 32.41
C ALA A 487 59.30 27.48 33.11
N ARG A 488 60.48 27.01 33.55
CA ARG A 488 60.84 25.67 34.06
C ARG A 488 60.93 25.60 35.62
N TRP A 489 60.84 24.37 36.14
CA TRP A 489 61.59 23.77 37.29
C TRP A 489 61.12 23.92 38.77
N GLY A 490 61.52 22.92 39.58
CA GLY A 490 61.30 22.79 41.04
C GLY A 490 60.21 21.76 41.43
N ALA A 491 60.38 20.59 42.07
CA ALA A 491 61.45 19.83 42.76
C ALA A 491 61.29 19.69 44.30
N ARG A 492 61.67 18.50 44.85
CA ARG A 492 61.51 17.99 46.24
C ARG A 492 60.09 17.43 46.53
N SER A 493 59.82 16.20 46.99
CA SER A 493 60.39 15.26 48.01
C SER A 493 59.85 15.52 49.44
N THR A 494 59.56 14.53 50.32
CA THR A 494 60.22 13.22 50.58
C THR A 494 59.33 12.11 51.22
N SER A 495 59.55 10.84 50.83
CA SER A 495 59.51 9.62 51.69
C SER A 495 58.14 9.10 52.24
N ARG A 496 57.98 7.87 52.81
CA ARG A 496 58.94 6.85 53.29
C ARG A 496 58.35 5.41 53.46
N ARG A 497 58.88 4.38 52.76
CA ARG A 497 59.05 2.92 53.15
C ARG A 497 57.77 2.11 53.59
N ARG A 498 57.69 0.75 53.74
CA ARG A 498 58.35 -0.56 53.39
C ARG A 498 57.33 -1.65 53.85
N ARG A 499 57.27 -2.95 53.51
CA ARG A 499 57.91 -4.03 52.68
C ARG A 499 56.73 -4.88 52.09
N ALA A 500 56.77 -5.84 51.17
CA ALA A 500 57.74 -6.84 50.65
C ALA A 500 57.83 -8.19 51.41
N VAL A 501 58.14 -9.28 50.67
CA VAL A 501 58.09 -10.73 51.02
C VAL A 501 56.67 -11.32 50.96
N SER A 502 56.25 -12.29 50.12
CA SER A 502 56.83 -13.33 49.22
C SER A 502 57.06 -14.73 49.79
N SER A 503 56.43 -15.75 49.20
CA SER A 503 56.99 -17.11 49.01
C SER A 503 56.10 -17.94 48.08
N SER A 504 56.58 -19.08 47.60
CA SER A 504 55.92 -19.96 46.63
C SER A 504 56.09 -21.44 47.02
N SER A 505 55.21 -22.31 46.53
CA SER A 505 55.46 -23.76 46.49
C SER A 505 54.74 -24.42 45.30
N ARG A 506 55.16 -25.64 44.96
CA ARG A 506 54.66 -26.49 43.85
C ARG A 506 54.29 -27.87 44.42
N ARG A 507 53.66 -28.71 43.57
CA ARG A 507 53.39 -30.18 43.66
C ARG A 507 51.92 -30.52 44.02
N THR A 508 51.27 -31.56 43.49
CA THR A 508 51.58 -32.45 42.34
C THR A 508 50.30 -33.09 41.74
N ARG A 509 50.44 -33.60 40.50
CA ARG A 509 49.58 -34.56 39.76
C ARG A 509 48.53 -35.36 40.55
N THR A 510 47.35 -35.53 39.95
CA THR A 510 46.77 -36.86 39.61
C THR A 510 45.66 -36.71 38.55
N CYS A 511 45.56 -37.69 37.66
CA CYS A 511 44.38 -38.01 36.86
C CYS A 511 44.09 -39.51 37.05
N PRO A 512 42.85 -39.96 36.78
CA PRO A 512 42.70 -40.90 35.68
C PRO A 512 41.59 -40.48 34.69
N THR A 513 41.28 -41.35 33.73
CA THR A 513 40.58 -41.03 32.47
C THR A 513 39.24 -41.80 32.32
N PRO A 514 38.75 -42.27 31.13
CA PRO A 514 37.52 -41.71 30.59
C PRO A 514 36.43 -42.77 30.27
N TRP A 515 35.24 -42.30 29.86
CA TRP A 515 34.34 -43.08 29.00
C TRP A 515 33.83 -42.21 27.84
N SER A 516 33.88 -42.79 26.65
CA SER A 516 33.22 -42.35 25.41
C SER A 516 32.16 -43.41 25.02
N THR A 517 31.32 -43.26 24.01
CA THR A 517 31.26 -42.26 22.93
C THR A 517 29.79 -42.02 22.55
#